data_AF-A0A3D5YJE9-F1
#
_entry.id   AF-A0A3D5YJE9-F1
#
_cell.length_a   1.000
_cell.length_b   1.000
_cell.length_c   1.000
_cell.angle_alpha   90.00
_cell.angle_beta   90.00
_cell.angle_gamma   90.00
#
_symmetry.space_group_name_H-M   'P 1'
#
loop_
_entity.id
_entity.type
_entity.pdbx_description
1 polymer ?
#
loop_
_entity_poly.entity_id
_entity_poly.type
_entity_poly.pdbx_seq_one_letter_code
_entity_poly.pdbx_strand_id
1 'polypeptide(L)'
;MLNFYEEIKQQYSGKNILLISHETYIDTLWQTAYATSEKLHLKHLESISIPTYTINNELDKWILAALHDTAQELEQAMDGYQLDLGAKAALGFIDKLNNWYIRRSRRRFWASGMD
;
A
#
# COMPACT_ATOMS: atom_id res chain seq x y z
N MET A 1 18.77 2.31 -15.89
CA MET A 1 17.64 1.34 -15.86
C MET A 1 18.03 -0.01 -16.44
N LEU A 2 18.72 -0.09 -17.59
CA LEU A 2 19.25 -1.36 -18.16
C LEU A 2 20.14 -2.17 -17.19
N ASN A 3 20.96 -1.52 -16.36
CA ASN A 3 21.85 -2.23 -15.43
C ASN A 3 21.14 -2.86 -14.23
N PHE A 4 19.94 -2.39 -13.88
CA PHE A 4 19.25 -2.77 -12.64
C PHE A 4 18.78 -4.23 -12.65
N TYR A 5 18.26 -4.71 -13.79
CA TYR A 5 17.78 -6.09 -13.91
C TYR A 5 18.94 -7.10 -13.87
N GLU A 6 20.01 -6.83 -14.61
CA GLU A 6 21.20 -7.70 -14.61
C GLU A 6 21.92 -7.69 -13.26
N GLU A 7 21.96 -6.54 -12.57
CA GLU A 7 22.49 -6.42 -11.21
C GLU A 7 21.67 -7.25 -10.21
N ILE A 8 20.34 -7.17 -10.24
CA ILE A 8 19.47 -8.00 -9.39
C ILE A 8 19.64 -9.48 -9.69
N LYS A 9 19.72 -9.86 -10.97
CA LYS A 9 19.89 -11.25 -11.38
C LYS A 9 21.23 -11.82 -10.91
N GLN A 10 22.30 -11.03 -10.95
CA GLN A 10 23.62 -11.40 -10.48
C GLN A 10 23.68 -11.46 -8.95
N GLN A 11 23.08 -10.48 -8.26
CA GLN A 11 23.09 -10.37 -6.80
C GLN A 11 22.21 -11.42 -6.10
N TYR A 12 21.11 -11.83 -6.72
CA TYR A 12 20.12 -12.75 -6.14
C TYR A 12 19.97 -14.06 -6.94
N SER A 13 21.06 -14.54 -7.52
CA SER A 13 21.10 -15.81 -8.25
C SER A 13 20.60 -16.98 -7.39
N GLY A 14 19.57 -17.70 -7.88
CA GLY A 14 18.98 -18.87 -7.23
C GLY A 14 17.85 -18.58 -6.23
N LYS A 15 17.41 -17.32 -6.08
CA LYS A 15 16.25 -16.96 -5.25
C LYS A 15 15.04 -16.61 -6.11
N ASN A 16 13.84 -16.89 -5.60
CA ASN A 16 12.60 -16.40 -6.20
C ASN A 16 12.49 -14.90 -5.90
N ILE A 17 12.43 -14.08 -6.95
CA ILE A 17 12.36 -12.62 -6.84
C ILE A 17 10.93 -12.18 -7.18
N LEU A 18 10.23 -11.59 -6.21
CA LEU A 18 8.93 -10.98 -6.43
C LEU A 18 9.14 -9.51 -6.84
N LEU A 19 8.70 -9.16 -8.04
CA LEU A 19 8.72 -7.78 -8.53
C LEU A 19 7.30 -7.22 -8.47
N ILE A 20 7.11 -6.14 -7.69
CA ILE A 20 5.84 -5.43 -7.59
C ILE A 20 5.98 -4.09 -8.32
N SER A 21 5.32 -3.96 -9.46
CA SER A 21 5.22 -2.69 -10.19
C SER A 21 3.98 -2.67 -11.08
N HIS A 22 3.59 -1.50 -11.57
CA HIS A 22 2.47 -1.39 -12.50
C HIS A 22 2.85 -2.04 -13.85
N GLU A 23 1.86 -2.65 -14.51
CA GLU A 23 2.01 -3.40 -15.77
C GLU A 23 2.81 -2.64 -16.84
N THR A 24 2.55 -1.33 -16.97
CA THR A 24 3.24 -0.46 -17.94
C THR A 24 4.75 -0.36 -17.72
N TYR A 25 5.21 -0.41 -16.47
CA TYR A 25 6.64 -0.37 -16.15
C TYR A 25 7.32 -1.71 -16.43
N ILE A 26 6.64 -2.83 -16.16
CA ILE A 26 7.17 -4.17 -16.43
C ILE A 26 7.36 -4.37 -17.94
N ASP A 27 6.36 -4.02 -18.75
CA ASP A 27 6.44 -4.13 -20.21
C ASP A 27 7.58 -3.27 -20.77
N THR A 28 7.74 -2.04 -20.28
CA THR A 28 8.82 -1.14 -20.70
C THR A 28 10.20 -1.68 -20.32
N LEU A 29 10.35 -2.21 -19.11
CA LEU A 29 11.61 -2.82 -18.65
C LEU A 29 11.97 -4.04 -19.49
N TRP A 30 11.01 -4.90 -19.81
CA TRP A 30 11.23 -6.07 -20.65
C TRP A 30 11.71 -5.70 -22.06
N GLN A 31 10.99 -4.79 -22.71
CA GLN A 31 11.31 -4.35 -24.06
C GLN A 31 12.70 -3.71 -24.13
N THR A 32 13.06 -2.92 -23.12
CA THR A 32 14.37 -2.27 -23.04
C THR A 32 15.51 -3.23 -22.68
N ALA A 33 15.30 -4.19 -21.78
CA ALA A 33 16.34 -5.14 -21.38
C ALA A 33 16.70 -6.12 -22.50
N TYR A 34 15.70 -6.60 -23.25
CA TYR A 34 15.89 -7.60 -24.31
C TYR A 34 15.87 -7.02 -25.73
N ALA A 35 15.81 -5.69 -25.87
CA ALA A 35 15.70 -4.98 -27.14
C ALA A 35 14.62 -5.59 -28.07
N THR A 36 13.47 -5.94 -27.48
CA THR A 36 12.36 -6.61 -28.16
C THR A 36 11.11 -5.73 -28.16
N SER A 37 10.29 -5.86 -29.20
CA SER A 37 8.94 -5.28 -29.25
C SER A 37 7.86 -6.27 -28.80
N GLU A 38 8.27 -7.51 -28.49
CA GLU A 38 7.36 -8.56 -28.03
C GLU A 38 6.89 -8.25 -26.61
N LYS A 39 5.57 -8.34 -26.39
CA LYS A 39 5.01 -8.26 -25.05
C LYS A 39 5.50 -9.42 -24.21
N LEU A 40 5.75 -9.13 -22.95
CA LEU A 40 6.29 -10.09 -22.01
C LEU A 40 5.27 -11.22 -21.74
N HIS A 41 5.48 -12.39 -22.36
CA HIS A 41 4.67 -13.59 -22.13
C HIS A 41 5.18 -14.36 -20.90
N LEU A 42 4.70 -13.97 -19.72
CA LEU A 42 5.08 -14.58 -18.45
C LEU A 42 4.28 -15.86 -18.23
N LYS A 43 4.84 -17.01 -18.65
CA LYS A 43 4.18 -18.32 -18.54
C LYS A 43 3.94 -18.80 -17.10
N HIS A 44 4.38 -18.07 -16.07
CA HIS A 44 4.26 -18.47 -14.66
C HIS A 44 4.01 -17.31 -13.68
N LEU A 45 3.39 -16.20 -14.11
CA LEU A 45 3.02 -15.14 -13.15
C LEU A 45 1.67 -15.43 -12.51
N GLU A 46 1.65 -15.58 -11.18
CA GLU A 46 0.44 -15.34 -10.40
C GLU A 46 0.25 -13.82 -10.31
N SER A 47 -0.64 -13.29 -11.15
CA SER A 47 -1.07 -11.90 -11.02
C SER A 47 -1.90 -11.77 -9.75
N ILE A 48 -1.27 -11.24 -8.70
CA ILE A 48 -2.00 -10.80 -7.51
C ILE A 48 -2.63 -9.46 -7.88
N SER A 49 -3.89 -9.51 -8.30
CA SER A 49 -4.71 -8.30 -8.46
C SER A 49 -4.89 -7.67 -7.09
N ILE A 50 -4.16 -6.59 -6.83
CA ILE A 50 -4.37 -5.78 -5.64
C ILE A 50 -5.71 -5.07 -5.86
N PRO A 51 -6.73 -5.28 -5.01
CA PRO A 51 -8.01 -4.62 -5.17
C PRO A 51 -7.79 -3.11 -5.16
N THR A 52 -8.00 -2.47 -6.31
CA THR A 52 -7.92 -1.02 -6.43
C THR A 52 -9.22 -0.44 -5.92
N TYR A 53 -9.31 -0.18 -4.62
CA TYR A 53 -10.48 0.46 -4.04
C TYR A 53 -10.42 1.96 -4.33
N THR A 54 -11.42 2.48 -5.05
CA THR A 54 -11.54 3.91 -5.30
C THR A 54 -12.27 4.57 -4.13
N ILE A 55 -11.54 5.39 -3.37
CA ILE A 55 -12.07 6.06 -2.18
C ILE A 55 -12.72 7.37 -2.62
N ASN A 56 -14.04 7.36 -2.73
CA ASN A 56 -14.80 8.54 -3.17
C ASN A 56 -15.25 9.44 -2.02
N ASN A 57 -15.32 8.92 -0.79
CA ASN A 57 -15.81 9.68 0.35
C ASN A 57 -14.67 10.45 1.04
N GLU A 58 -14.87 11.76 1.24
CA GLU A 58 -13.88 12.64 1.88
C GLU A 58 -13.58 12.26 3.34
N LEU A 59 -14.55 11.74 4.11
CA LEU A 59 -14.29 11.25 5.47
C LEU A 59 -13.44 9.97 5.46
N ASP A 60 -13.62 9.11 4.46
CA ASP A 60 -12.82 7.88 4.31
C ASP A 60 -11.38 8.23 3.93
N LYS A 61 -11.18 9.20 3.02
CA LYS A 61 -9.85 9.75 2.72
C LYS A 61 -9.21 10.36 3.97
N TRP A 62 -9.97 11.16 4.71
CA TRP A 62 -9.49 11.82 5.91
C TRP A 62 -9.04 10.85 7.00
N ILE A 63 -9.83 9.80 7.30
CA ILE A 63 -9.46 8.84 8.35
C ILE A 63 -8.23 8.01 7.94
N LEU A 64 -8.05 7.72 6.66
CA LEU A 64 -6.86 7.02 6.16
C LEU A 64 -5.62 7.89 6.20
N ALA A 65 -5.72 9.17 5.85
CA ALA A 65 -4.63 10.13 6.04
C ALA A 65 -4.25 10.21 7.53
N ALA A 66 -5.24 10.36 8.42
CA ALA A 66 -5.01 10.38 9.86
C ALA A 66 -4.38 9.08 10.39
N LEU A 67 -4.73 7.92 9.81
CA LEU A 67 -4.11 6.63 10.14
C LEU A 67 -2.65 6.59 9.71
N HIS A 68 -2.35 7.07 8.49
CA HIS A 68 -0.98 7.11 7.98
C HIS A 68 -0.09 8.01 8.85
N ASP A 69 -0.57 9.19 9.21
CA ASP A 69 0.13 10.10 10.11
C ASP A 69 0.39 9.44 11.48
N THR A 70 -0.64 8.79 12.04
CA THR A 70 -0.51 8.08 13.33
C THR A 70 0.48 6.92 13.24
N ALA A 71 0.50 6.18 12.13
CA ALA A 71 1.43 5.09 11.92
C ALA A 71 2.88 5.59 11.91
N GLN A 72 3.15 6.72 11.23
CA GLN A 72 4.47 7.35 11.23
C GLN A 72 4.88 7.82 12.64
N GLU A 73 3.97 8.48 13.37
CA GLU A 73 4.23 8.89 14.76
C GLU A 73 4.54 7.69 15.66
N LEU A 74 3.81 6.59 15.49
CA LEU A 74 3.99 5.37 16.27
C LEU A 74 5.32 4.68 15.92
N GLU A 75 5.67 4.59 14.64
CA GLU A 75 6.96 4.04 14.17
C GLU A 75 8.13 4.83 14.77
N GLN A 76 8.10 6.16 14.69
CA GLN A 76 9.13 7.03 15.28
C GLN A 76 9.23 6.85 16.81
N ALA A 77 8.10 6.73 17.49
CA ALA A 77 8.08 6.50 18.92
C ALA A 77 8.67 5.12 19.29
N MET A 78 8.35 4.07 18.52
CA MET A 78 8.88 2.73 18.75
C MET A 78 10.38 2.65 18.46
N ASP A 79 10.86 3.29 17.39
CA ASP A 79 12.29 3.39 17.07
C ASP A 79 13.07 4.11 18.19
N GLY A 80 12.43 5.10 18.82
CA GLY A 80 12.96 5.80 19.99
C GLY A 80 12.78 5.08 21.33
N TYR A 81 12.21 3.86 21.36
CA TYR A 81 11.81 3.13 22.58
C TYR A 81 10.86 3.91 23.52
N GLN A 82 10.07 4.83 22.97
CA GLN A 82 9.11 5.69 23.68
C GLN A 82 7.70 5.09 23.62
N LEU A 83 7.48 4.05 24.42
CA LEU A 83 6.20 3.30 24.44
C LEU A 83 5.00 4.17 24.83
N ASP A 84 5.21 5.13 25.73
CA ASP A 84 4.19 6.06 26.21
C ASP A 84 3.69 6.98 25.08
N LEU A 85 4.59 7.50 24.25
CA LEU A 85 4.22 8.32 23.11
C LEU A 85 3.49 7.51 22.04
N GLY A 86 3.96 6.30 21.74
CA GLY A 86 3.28 5.40 20.80
C GLY A 86 1.86 5.05 21.27
N ALA A 87 1.68 4.75 22.56
CA ALA A 87 0.36 4.51 23.14
C ALA A 87 -0.55 5.76 23.06
N LYS A 88 0.00 6.95 23.31
CA LYS A 88 -0.74 8.21 23.21
C LYS A 88 -1.19 8.50 21.77
N ALA A 89 -0.32 8.27 20.78
CA ALA A 89 -0.66 8.42 19.36
C ALA A 89 -1.80 7.46 18.97
N ALA A 90 -1.69 6.18 19.34
CA ALA A 90 -2.72 5.19 19.07
C ALA A 90 -4.08 5.55 19.70
N LEU A 91 -4.07 5.97 20.98
CA LEU A 91 -5.29 6.42 21.66
C LEU A 91 -5.91 7.66 20.99
N GLY A 92 -5.07 8.62 20.56
CA GLY A 92 -5.52 9.79 19.82
C GLY A 92 -6.18 9.43 18.48
N PHE A 93 -5.69 8.40 17.79
CA PHE A 93 -6.34 7.90 16.58
C PHE A 93 -7.67 7.20 16.87
N ILE A 94 -7.75 6.40 17.93
CA ILE A 94 -9.01 5.76 18.35
C ILE A 94 -10.10 6.82 18.62
N ASP A 95 -9.74 7.96 19.21
CA ASP A 95 -10.65 9.09 19.40
C ASP A 95 -11.13 9.67 18.05
N LYS A 96 -10.21 9.96 17.12
CA LYS A 96 -10.54 10.42 15.76
C LYS A 96 -11.48 9.43 15.05
N LEU A 97 -11.20 8.14 15.17
CA LEU A 97 -12.01 7.08 14.58
C LEU A 97 -13.42 7.04 15.16
N ASN A 98 -13.55 6.98 16.48
CA ASN A 98 -14.85 6.82 17.13
C ASN A 98 -15.69 8.10 17.08
N ASN A 99 -15.09 9.24 17.44
CA ASN A 99 -15.82 10.49 17.66
C ASN A 99 -16.04 11.31 16.39
N TRP A 100 -15.14 11.19 15.40
CA TRP A 100 -15.28 11.93 14.14
C TRP A 100 -15.74 11.03 13.01
N TYR A 101 -15.02 9.95 12.73
CA TYR A 101 -15.29 9.11 11.57
C TYR A 101 -16.58 8.29 11.73
N ILE A 102 -16.66 7.37 12.71
CA ILE A 102 -17.84 6.52 12.90
C ILE A 102 -19.07 7.38 13.16
N ARG A 103 -18.96 8.40 14.02
CA ARG A 103 -20.09 9.30 14.34
C ARG A 103 -20.60 10.10 13.14
N ARG A 104 -19.75 10.51 12.20
CA ARG A 104 -20.23 11.24 11.00
C ARG A 104 -20.64 10.31 9.87
N SER A 105 -20.06 9.11 9.81
CA SER A 105 -20.37 8.09 8.82
C SER A 105 -21.53 7.17 9.22
N ARG A 106 -22.19 7.39 10.39
CA ARG A 106 -23.31 6.56 10.87
C ARG A 106 -24.35 6.28 9.79
N ARG A 107 -24.86 7.33 9.12
CA ARG A 107 -25.89 7.17 8.08
C ARG A 107 -25.47 6.18 6.98
N ARG A 108 -24.19 6.15 6.61
CA ARG A 108 -23.66 5.23 5.59
C ARG A 108 -23.53 3.78 6.08
N PHE A 109 -23.24 3.58 7.36
CA PHE A 109 -23.12 2.23 7.94
C PHE A 109 -24.48 1.63 8.32
N TRP A 110 -25.44 2.47 8.73
CA TRP A 110 -26.77 2.02 9.14
C TRP A 110 -27.83 2.07 8.03
N ALA A 111 -27.60 2.78 6.92
CA ALA A 111 -28.49 2.70 5.74
C ALA A 111 -28.39 1.36 5.01
N SER A 112 -27.36 0.57 5.27
CA SER A 112 -27.10 -0.73 4.62
C SER A 112 -27.71 -1.93 5.36
N GLY A 113 -28.59 -1.71 6.35
CA GLY A 113 -29.08 -2.75 7.26
C GLY A 113 -30.55 -2.62 7.66
N MET A 114 -31.37 -1.98 6.83
CA MET A 114 -32.84 -2.00 6.93
C MET A 114 -33.43 -1.93 5.52
N ASP A 115 -33.20 -3.00 4.75
CA ASP A 115 -34.09 -3.60 3.74
C ASP A 115 -33.50 -4.96 3.32
#